data_AF-A0A510IP42-F1
#
_entry.id   AF-A0A510IP42-F1
#
_cell.length_a   1.000
_cell.length_b   1.000
_cell.length_c   1.000
_cell.angle_alpha   90.00
_cell.angle_beta   90.00
_cell.angle_gamma   90.00
#
_symmetry.space_group_name_H-M   'P 1'
#
loop_
_entity.id
_entity.type
_entity.pdbx_description
1 polymer ?
#
loop_
_entity_poly.entity_id
_entity_poly.type
_entity_poly.pdbx_seq_one_letter_code
_entity_poly.pdbx_strand_id
1 'polypeptide(L)'
;MKCKLISLGAIVVVLGGCSSLMMETVSKRAPFDLNCNAQSIAVHQLGTRTYGVSGCDKRATYVLQGPCAGPGSPCIAVMNSNIENIEEG
;
A
#
# COMPACT_ATOMS: atom_id res chain seq x y z
N MET A 1 29.50 -5.03 -25.41
CA MET A 1 28.73 -5.93 -26.29
C MET A 1 27.56 -5.14 -26.86
N LYS A 2 27.40 -5.06 -28.17
CA LYS A 2 26.44 -4.16 -28.86
C LYS A 2 25.14 -4.92 -29.13
N CYS A 3 24.04 -4.57 -28.45
CA CYS A 3 22.72 -5.13 -28.74
C CYS A 3 22.18 -4.53 -30.04
N LYS A 4 21.98 -5.38 -31.04
CA LYS A 4 21.29 -5.03 -32.29
C LYS A 4 19.79 -4.89 -32.01
N LEU A 5 19.23 -3.74 -32.38
CA LEU A 5 17.80 -3.49 -32.43
C LEU A 5 17.18 -4.30 -33.58
N ILE A 6 16.21 -5.16 -33.26
CA ILE A 6 15.28 -5.74 -34.23
C ILE A 6 13.89 -5.25 -33.88
N SER A 7 13.25 -4.61 -34.86
CA SER A 7 11.90 -4.03 -34.83
C SER A 7 10.86 -5.06 -35.29
N LEU A 8 9.60 -4.81 -34.90
CA LEU A 8 8.32 -5.40 -35.33
C LEU A 8 7.74 -6.53 -34.45
N GLY A 9 6.89 -6.10 -33.52
CA GLY A 9 5.94 -6.91 -32.77
C GLY A 9 5.56 -6.16 -31.50
N ALA A 10 4.40 -5.50 -31.47
CA ALA A 10 3.91 -4.77 -30.30
C ALA A 10 3.54 -5.74 -29.16
N ILE A 11 4.56 -6.31 -28.52
CA ILE A 11 4.40 -6.97 -27.23
C ILE A 11 4.25 -5.83 -26.21
N VAL A 12 3.01 -5.56 -25.82
CA VAL A 12 2.72 -4.79 -24.62
C VAL A 12 3.15 -5.65 -23.45
N VAL A 13 4.44 -5.59 -23.10
CA VAL A 13 4.93 -6.13 -21.82
C VAL A 13 4.33 -5.23 -20.75
N VAL A 14 3.20 -5.66 -20.19
CA VAL A 14 2.67 -5.09 -18.96
C VAL A 14 3.68 -5.45 -17.88
N LEU A 15 4.59 -4.51 -17.60
CA LEU A 15 5.50 -4.59 -16.47
C LEU A 15 4.63 -4.58 -15.21
N GLY A 16 4.39 -5.77 -14.65
CA GLY A 16 3.76 -5.92 -13.35
C GLY A 16 4.55 -5.13 -12.32
N GLY A 17 3.93 -4.07 -11.78
CA GLY A 17 4.58 -3.17 -10.85
C GLY A 17 5.06 -3.89 -9.60
N CYS A 18 6.33 -3.67 -9.23
CA CYS A 18 6.86 -4.08 -7.93
C CYS A 18 6.08 -3.33 -6.83
N SER A 19 5.04 -3.97 -6.29
CA SER A 19 4.42 -3.50 -5.04
C SER A 19 5.41 -3.81 -3.92
N SER A 20 5.79 -2.80 -3.14
CA SER A 20 6.65 -3.05 -1.98
C SER A 20 5.88 -3.90 -0.96
N LEU A 21 6.55 -4.88 -0.36
CA LEU A 21 5.95 -5.77 0.67
C LEU A 21 5.31 -4.98 1.82
N MET A 22 5.90 -3.83 2.13
CA MET A 22 5.41 -2.86 3.09
C MET A 22 4.04 -2.29 2.68
N MET A 23 3.91 -1.82 1.44
CA MET A 23 2.63 -1.32 0.92
C MET A 23 1.58 -2.42 0.83
N GLU A 24 1.96 -3.63 0.41
CA GLU A 24 1.06 -4.78 0.36
C GLU A 24 0.48 -5.11 1.74
N THR A 25 1.31 -5.03 2.79
CA THR A 25 0.87 -5.24 4.18
C THR A 25 -0.23 -4.25 4.58
N VAL A 26 -0.08 -2.97 4.22
CA VAL A 26 -1.10 -1.94 4.46
C VAL A 26 -2.35 -2.17 3.63
N SER A 27 -2.20 -2.44 2.33
CA SER A 27 -3.32 -2.68 1.40
C SER A 27 -4.18 -3.89 1.79
N LYS A 28 -3.60 -4.90 2.44
CA LYS A 28 -4.34 -6.06 2.96
C LYS A 28 -5.10 -5.77 4.25
N ARG A 29 -4.52 -4.93 5.12
CA ARG A 29 -5.10 -4.63 6.44
C ARG A 29 -6.20 -3.56 6.37
N ALA A 30 -5.95 -2.49 5.61
CA ALA A 30 -6.79 -1.31 5.63
C ALA A 30 -8.25 -1.51 5.19
N PRO A 31 -8.59 -2.37 4.21
CA PRO A 31 -9.99 -2.63 3.84
C PRO A 31 -10.83 -3.12 5.03
N PHE A 32 -10.25 -4.01 5.85
CA PHE A 32 -10.91 -4.55 7.04
C PHE A 32 -11.12 -3.47 8.09
N ASP A 33 -10.07 -2.74 8.46
CA ASP A 33 -10.15 -1.75 9.53
C ASP A 33 -11.06 -0.56 9.15
N LEU A 34 -11.12 -0.18 7.87
CA LEU A 34 -11.98 0.90 7.39
C LEU A 34 -13.39 0.43 7.01
N ASN A 35 -13.68 -0.87 7.09
CA ASN A 35 -14.91 -1.48 6.56
C ASN A 35 -15.21 -1.00 5.13
N CYS A 36 -14.21 -1.11 4.26
CA CYS A 36 -14.22 -0.58 2.91
C CYS A 36 -13.79 -1.65 1.90
N ASN A 37 -14.31 -1.57 0.67
CA ASN A 37 -13.87 -2.48 -0.39
C ASN A 37 -12.37 -2.21 -0.71
N ALA A 38 -11.58 -3.27 -0.81
CA ALA A 38 -10.17 -3.20 -1.21
C ALA A 38 -9.92 -2.45 -2.53
N GLN A 39 -10.83 -2.53 -3.51
CA GLN A 39 -10.70 -1.77 -4.76
C GLN A 39 -10.93 -0.26 -4.60
N SER A 40 -11.55 0.15 -3.49
CA SER A 40 -11.84 1.55 -3.17
C SER A 40 -10.79 2.17 -2.23
N ILE A 41 -9.71 1.43 -1.93
CA ILE A 41 -8.63 1.86 -1.05
C ILE A 41 -7.48 2.42 -1.88
N ALA A 42 -7.03 3.63 -1.52
CA ALA A 42 -5.81 4.24 -2.00
C ALA A 42 -4.79 4.33 -0.86
N VAL A 43 -3.59 3.76 -1.07
CA VAL A 43 -2.48 3.80 -0.11
C VAL A 43 -1.43 4.81 -0.58
N HIS A 44 -1.00 5.67 0.33
CA HIS A 44 -0.01 6.72 0.09
C HIS A 44 1.16 6.54 1.05
N GLN A 45 2.39 6.52 0.54
CA GLN A 45 3.56 6.50 1.40
C GLN A 45 3.79 7.89 2.00
N LEU A 46 3.80 7.99 3.33
CA LEU A 46 4.07 9.23 4.07
C LEU A 46 5.48 9.27 4.65
N GLY A 47 6.09 8.10 4.86
CA GLY A 47 7.46 7.94 5.33
C GLY A 47 7.99 6.53 5.09
N THR A 48 9.19 6.22 5.59
CA THR A 48 9.83 4.90 5.39
C THR A 48 8.96 3.75 5.89
N ARG A 49 8.23 3.94 7.00
CA ARG A 49 7.38 2.92 7.62
C ARG A 49 5.97 3.42 7.90
N THR A 50 5.59 4.54 7.29
CA THR A 50 4.33 5.24 7.57
C THR A 50 3.54 5.40 6.29
N TYR A 51 2.28 5.00 6.32
CA TYR A 51 1.40 5.00 5.17
C TYR A 51 0.06 5.64 5.51
N GLY A 52 -0.37 6.58 4.70
CA GLY A 52 -1.74 7.09 4.71
C GLY A 52 -2.62 6.19 3.86
N VAL A 53 -3.85 5.98 4.29
CA VAL A 53 -4.87 5.27 3.53
C VAL A 53 -6.12 6.12 3.44
N SER A 54 -6.73 6.17 2.26
CA SER A 54 -8.02 6.80 2.04
C SER A 54 -8.94 5.89 1.23
N GLY A 55 -10.24 5.96 1.50
CA GLY A 55 -11.27 5.19 0.79
C GLY A 55 -12.58 5.15 1.56
N CYS A 56 -13.70 5.01 0.85
CA CYS A 56 -15.05 4.98 1.44
C CYS A 56 -15.30 6.12 2.45
N ASP A 57 -14.92 7.35 2.08
CA ASP A 57 -15.03 8.57 2.91
C ASP A 57 -14.30 8.52 4.26
N LYS A 58 -13.37 7.57 4.41
CA LYS A 58 -12.56 7.39 5.61
C LYS A 58 -11.09 7.58 5.29
N ARG A 59 -10.32 7.93 6.33
CA ARG A 59 -8.86 8.03 6.26
C ARG A 59 -8.25 7.42 7.52
N ALA A 60 -7.08 6.82 7.36
CA ALA A 60 -6.28 6.32 8.45
C ALA A 60 -4.80 6.46 8.13
N THR A 61 -3.97 6.53 9.17
CA THR A 61 -2.52 6.39 9.04
C THR A 61 -2.12 5.04 9.62
N TYR A 62 -1.16 4.37 9.01
CA TYR A 62 -0.59 3.11 9.47
C TYR A 62 0.91 3.27 9.70
N VAL A 63 1.40 2.67 10.77
CA VAL A 63 2.83 2.49 11.03
C VAL A 63 3.14 1.00 10.97
N LEU A 64 4.12 0.64 10.14
CA LEU A 64 4.57 -0.75 10.03
C LEU A 64 5.45 -1.11 11.21
N GLN A 65 5.16 -2.23 11.86
CA GLN A 65 5.95 -2.83 12.94
C GLN A 65 6.59 -4.16 12.50
N GLY A 66 7.75 -4.51 13.10
CA GLY A 66 8.52 -5.71 12.78
C GLY A 66 9.69 -5.49 11.80
N PRO A 67 10.46 -6.52 11.43
CA PRO A 67 11.60 -6.42 10.53
C PRO A 67 11.25 -6.01 9.09
N CYS A 68 10.07 -6.37 8.56
CA CYS A 68 9.64 -6.03 7.19
C CYS A 68 10.74 -6.20 6.10
N ALA A 69 11.60 -7.21 6.27
CA ALA A 69 12.81 -7.41 5.47
C ALA A 69 12.57 -8.20 4.18
N GLY A 70 11.37 -8.76 4.00
CA GLY A 70 11.00 -9.54 2.83
C GLY A 70 9.86 -10.53 3.08
N PRO A 71 9.55 -11.38 2.09
CA PRO A 71 8.53 -12.42 2.21
C PRO A 71 8.77 -13.31 3.43
N GLY A 72 7.72 -13.55 4.22
CA GLY A 72 7.80 -14.35 5.45
C GLY A 72 8.39 -13.62 6.67
N SER A 73 8.96 -12.42 6.52
CA SER A 73 9.36 -11.62 7.67
C SER A 73 8.13 -11.05 8.40
N PRO A 74 8.10 -10.99 9.74
CA PRO A 74 7.00 -10.36 10.45
C PRO A 74 6.93 -8.88 10.08
N CYS A 75 5.82 -8.48 9.47
CA CYS A 75 5.52 -7.10 9.11
C CYS A 75 4.03 -6.88 9.36
N ILE A 76 3.71 -5.98 10.28
CA ILE A 76 2.33 -5.73 10.73
C ILE A 76 2.02 -4.26 10.53
N ALA A 77 0.92 -3.96 9.85
CA ALA A 77 0.40 -2.60 9.79
C ALA A 77 -0.45 -2.32 11.03
N VAL A 78 -0.03 -1.35 11.84
CA VAL A 78 -0.77 -0.88 13.01
C VAL A 78 -1.38 0.46 12.66
N MET A 79 -2.70 0.56 12.74
CA MET A 79 -3.39 1.83 12.55
C MET A 79 -2.96 2.80 13.65
N ASN A 80 -2.42 3.95 13.24
CA ASN A 80 -2.09 5.07 14.10
C ASN A 80 -3.33 5.94 14.25
N SER A 81 -4.26 5.48 15.08
CA SER A 81 -5.49 6.18 15.41
C SER A 81 -5.38 6.87 16.77
N ASN A 82 -5.44 8.19 16.75
CA ASN A 82 -6.07 8.99 17.80
C ASN A 82 -7.50 9.28 17.31
N ILE A 83 -8.40 8.30 17.53
CA ILE A 83 -9.84 8.47 17.30
C ILE A 83 -10.35 9.33 18.45
N GLU A 84 -10.24 10.65 18.30
CA GLU A 84 -11.15 11.57 18.96
C GLU A 84 -12.17 11.96 17.88
N ASN A 85 -13.39 11.47 18.04
CA ASN A 85 -14.50 11.88 17.19
C ASN A 85 -14.66 13.39 17.36
N ILE A 86 -14.26 14.16 16.35
CA ILE A 86 -14.71 15.55 16.25
C ILE A 86 -16.13 15.47 15.69
N GLU A 87 -17.08 15.23 16.60
CA GLU A 87 -18.47 15.62 16.37
C GLU A 87 -18.51 17.15 16.48
N GLU A 88 -18.29 17.85 15.37
CA GLU A 88 -18.70 19.26 15.27
C GLU A 88 -20.24 19.27 15.11
N GLY A 89 -20.92 19.40 16.25
CA GLY A 89 -22.33 19.80 16.32
C GLY A 89 -22.48 21.30 16.41
#